data_AF-A0A2K6B1G2-F1
#
_entry.id   AF-A0A2K6B1G2-F1
#
_cell.length_a   1.000
_cell.length_b   1.000
_cell.length_c   1.000
_cell.angle_alpha   90.00
_cell.angle_beta   90.00
_cell.angle_gamma   90.00
#
_symmetry.space_group_name_H-M   'P 1'
#
loop_
_entity.id
_entity.type
_entity.pdbx_description
1 polymer ?
#
loop_
_entity_poly.entity_id
_entity_poly.type
_entity_poly.pdbx_seq_one_letter_code
_entity_poly.pdbx_strand_id
1 'polypeptide(L)'
;MEGAGIKMNICLQNHITPYTTSSNRRPTYCQRPPATEGSRSWCPLMVNEMPEDRRVMEPAFSSLSGYFVAILLLQITVLTSEQFTVSSSRSHHVVMVGSQAELSCQLSPPQNAQLMQVGWFRDRHSQMIYLYEDGEEHSGEGIQNYMNRTVFLKDALEEGKITLQIYNVTVFHGGQYHCFFKDGHTYEEGIVDLRVAAVGLDVQINVQILGTEGFVVECTSGGWFPQAQMAWRDSSGNVIPHSSKSYSQDGAGLLHLKMTILLKNSTHGPVTCCFYNPVTGREKRAGIVISDILFKSEYMSLMSHKISYPWIYLSIVVALLFLRIKVAENIRCVHLVFQCLPFLMYIGILPIYLQFRKRVSVSDDLFLLYSIWTDDLCIILGILMLFFTLLIFVLLYTLKDFVQLWTSGFSSETEEA
;
A
#
# COMPACT_ATOMS: atom_id res chain seq x y z
N MET A 1 4.47 -75.37 8.34
CA MET A 1 5.17 -74.23 8.95
C MET A 1 4.20 -73.05 8.90
N GLU A 2 3.15 -72.97 9.73
CA GLU A 2 3.09 -73.08 11.21
C GLU A 2 3.82 -71.90 11.89
N GLY A 3 3.21 -71.14 12.80
CA GLY A 3 1.80 -71.16 13.24
C GLY A 3 1.50 -70.13 14.36
N ALA A 4 0.21 -69.96 14.71
CA ALA A 4 -0.38 -69.33 15.91
C ALA A 4 0.31 -68.11 16.59
N GLY A 5 -0.35 -66.99 16.92
CA GLY A 5 -1.77 -66.61 16.79
C GLY A 5 -2.64 -66.92 18.03
N ILE A 6 -3.02 -65.89 18.79
CA ILE A 6 -4.12 -65.86 19.80
C ILE A 6 -4.80 -64.47 19.74
N LYS A 7 -6.10 -64.39 20.10
CA LYS A 7 -6.95 -63.18 20.07
C LYS A 7 -7.66 -62.94 21.41
N MET A 8 -8.06 -61.69 21.68
CA MET A 8 -9.29 -61.30 22.40
C MET A 8 -9.56 -59.80 22.11
N ASN A 9 -10.50 -59.37 21.25
CA ASN A 9 -11.99 -59.31 21.34
C ASN A 9 -12.53 -58.24 22.33
N ILE A 10 -13.14 -57.11 21.87
CA ILE A 10 -14.59 -56.84 21.61
C ILE A 10 -15.31 -56.19 22.84
N CYS A 11 -16.11 -55.09 22.76
CA CYS A 11 -16.46 -54.18 21.64
C CYS A 11 -16.98 -52.77 22.04
N LEU A 12 -16.66 -51.78 21.20
CA LEU A 12 -17.49 -50.70 20.59
C LEU A 12 -18.75 -50.09 21.29
N GLN A 13 -18.64 -48.77 21.55
CA GLN A 13 -19.45 -47.65 20.97
C GLN A 13 -20.88 -47.32 21.46
N ASN A 14 -21.15 -46.01 21.69
CA ASN A 14 -22.46 -45.33 21.53
C ASN A 14 -22.36 -43.79 21.54
N HIS A 15 -23.36 -43.08 20.99
CA HIS A 15 -23.45 -41.60 20.85
C HIS A 15 -24.94 -41.12 20.81
N ILE A 16 -25.27 -39.99 21.46
CA ILE A 16 -26.22 -38.90 21.03
C ILE A 16 -27.72 -39.23 20.74
N THR A 17 -28.77 -38.56 21.28
CA THR A 17 -28.89 -37.59 22.40
C THR A 17 -30.22 -37.66 23.24
N PRO A 18 -31.41 -37.06 22.90
CA PRO A 18 -32.13 -36.29 23.94
C PRO A 18 -33.69 -36.35 24.08
N TYR A 19 -34.15 -35.81 25.23
CA TYR A 19 -35.41 -35.07 25.54
C TYR A 19 -36.78 -35.75 25.86
N THR A 20 -37.50 -35.04 26.77
CA THR A 20 -38.98 -34.89 26.97
C THR A 20 -39.87 -35.86 27.79
N THR A 21 -40.09 -35.46 29.07
CA THR A 21 -41.39 -35.24 29.78
C THR A 21 -42.34 -36.35 30.31
N SER A 22 -42.71 -36.15 31.59
CA SER A 22 -43.97 -36.58 32.29
C SER A 22 -44.07 -38.05 32.77
N SER A 23 -44.85 -38.42 33.81
CA SER A 23 -45.74 -37.64 34.69
C SER A 23 -45.87 -38.27 36.12
N ASN A 24 -46.62 -37.60 37.01
CA ASN A 24 -46.90 -37.97 38.41
C ASN A 24 -47.43 -39.40 38.66
N ARG A 25 -47.03 -40.02 39.80
CA ARG A 25 -47.93 -40.31 40.95
C ARG A 25 -47.20 -40.93 42.18
N ARG A 26 -47.74 -40.63 43.37
CA ARG A 26 -47.54 -41.25 44.71
C ARG A 26 -48.97 -41.41 45.31
N PRO A 27 -49.22 -42.03 46.50
CA PRO A 27 -48.50 -43.05 47.29
C PRO A 27 -49.45 -44.25 47.65
N THR A 28 -49.24 -44.93 48.81
CA THR A 28 -50.08 -45.94 49.56
C THR A 28 -49.61 -47.41 49.51
N TYR A 29 -49.71 -48.26 50.57
CA TYR A 29 -49.74 -48.06 52.05
C TYR A 29 -49.34 -49.38 52.79
N CYS A 30 -49.30 -49.35 54.14
CA CYS A 30 -48.93 -50.37 55.15
C CYS A 30 -49.12 -51.90 54.89
N GLN A 31 -48.32 -52.73 55.60
CA GLN A 31 -48.85 -53.67 56.63
C GLN A 31 -47.76 -54.30 57.58
N ARG A 32 -48.22 -54.88 58.70
CA ARG A 32 -47.49 -55.48 59.86
C ARG A 32 -48.53 -56.17 60.77
N PRO A 33 -48.20 -57.03 61.78
CA PRO A 33 -47.21 -58.12 61.89
C PRO A 33 -47.95 -59.49 61.74
N PRO A 34 -47.76 -60.59 62.52
CA PRO A 34 -47.69 -60.70 64.00
C PRO A 34 -46.45 -61.50 64.51
N ALA A 35 -46.48 -61.94 65.78
CA ALA A 35 -45.38 -62.64 66.48
C ALA A 35 -45.86 -63.94 67.18
N THR A 36 -44.91 -64.77 67.67
CA THR A 36 -45.17 -65.95 68.51
C THR A 36 -44.09 -66.12 69.58
N GLU A 37 -44.46 -66.63 70.76
CA GLU A 37 -43.61 -66.78 71.95
C GLU A 37 -42.90 -68.17 72.03
N GLY A 38 -41.94 -68.32 72.95
CA GLY A 38 -41.28 -69.60 73.24
C GLY A 38 -40.32 -69.56 74.43
N SER A 39 -40.79 -69.93 75.63
CA SER A 39 -40.05 -69.85 76.91
C SER A 39 -39.27 -71.13 77.27
N ARG A 40 -38.15 -70.99 78.00
CA ARG A 40 -37.75 -71.87 79.12
C ARG A 40 -36.62 -71.31 80.00
N SER A 41 -36.78 -71.48 81.32
CA SER A 41 -35.78 -71.33 82.40
C SER A 41 -35.15 -72.70 82.76
N TRP A 42 -34.15 -72.90 83.64
CA TRP A 42 -33.49 -72.07 84.69
C TRP A 42 -31.94 -72.16 84.53
N CYS A 43 -30.99 -71.98 85.47
CA CYS A 43 -30.92 -71.80 86.94
C CYS A 43 -29.60 -71.06 87.34
N PRO A 44 -29.38 -70.61 88.61
CA PRO A 44 -28.34 -69.62 88.94
C PRO A 44 -27.15 -70.14 89.78
N LEU A 45 -26.12 -69.30 89.90
CA LEU A 45 -25.29 -69.12 91.11
C LEU A 45 -24.66 -67.71 91.10
N MET A 46 -24.58 -67.05 92.27
CA MET A 46 -23.78 -65.84 92.49
C MET A 46 -22.71 -66.12 93.55
N VAL A 47 -21.57 -65.41 93.50
CA VAL A 47 -20.87 -64.84 94.68
C VAL A 47 -19.68 -63.95 94.26
N ASN A 48 -19.68 -62.73 94.80
CA ASN A 48 -18.60 -61.78 95.13
C ASN A 48 -17.64 -61.12 94.08
N GLU A 49 -17.79 -59.78 94.01
CA GLU A 49 -16.78 -58.71 94.26
C GLU A 49 -15.60 -58.41 93.31
N MET A 50 -15.76 -57.29 92.58
CA MET A 50 -14.87 -56.08 92.52
C MET A 50 -13.37 -56.18 92.07
N PRO A 51 -12.80 -55.09 91.50
CA PRO A 51 -13.30 -54.29 90.36
C PRO A 51 -12.16 -53.99 89.33
N GLU A 52 -12.51 -53.60 88.09
CA GLU A 52 -11.51 -53.04 87.13
C GLU A 52 -11.98 -51.69 86.57
N ASP A 53 -11.23 -50.61 86.83
CA ASP A 53 -11.52 -49.26 86.32
C ASP A 53 -11.22 -49.19 84.82
N ARG A 54 -12.27 -49.36 84.00
CA ARG A 54 -12.22 -49.09 82.56
C ARG A 54 -12.90 -47.77 82.21
N ARG A 55 -12.35 -46.66 82.73
CA ARG A 55 -12.57 -45.33 82.16
C ARG A 55 -12.42 -45.38 80.63
N VAL A 56 -13.50 -45.07 79.93
CA VAL A 56 -13.47 -44.85 78.48
C VAL A 56 -12.68 -43.58 78.24
N MET A 57 -11.45 -43.75 77.75
CA MET A 57 -10.59 -42.64 77.36
C MET A 57 -11.17 -42.01 76.09
N GLU A 58 -11.97 -40.94 76.23
CA GLU A 58 -12.22 -40.06 75.11
C GLU A 58 -10.87 -39.56 74.58
N PRO A 59 -10.59 -39.67 73.27
CA PRO A 59 -9.37 -39.11 72.72
C PRO A 59 -9.49 -37.59 72.79
N ALA A 60 -8.81 -36.99 73.78
CA ALA A 60 -8.58 -35.56 73.83
C ALA A 60 -7.72 -35.17 72.62
N PHE A 61 -8.38 -34.92 71.48
CA PHE A 61 -7.76 -34.36 70.28
C PHE A 61 -7.04 -33.08 70.69
N SER A 62 -5.72 -33.13 70.67
CA SER A 62 -4.89 -32.03 71.15
C SER A 62 -5.17 -30.81 70.26
N SER A 63 -5.74 -29.75 70.83
CA SER A 63 -6.15 -28.55 70.07
C SER A 63 -4.99 -27.98 69.25
N LEU A 64 -3.77 -28.05 69.80
CA LEU A 64 -2.51 -27.78 69.13
C LEU A 64 -2.35 -28.50 67.78
N SER A 65 -2.69 -29.79 67.68
CA SER A 65 -2.63 -30.54 66.42
C SER A 65 -3.64 -29.99 65.40
N GLY A 66 -4.85 -29.65 65.84
CA GLY A 66 -5.85 -28.96 65.01
C GLY A 66 -5.36 -27.60 64.50
N TYR A 67 -4.73 -26.80 65.37
CA TYR A 67 -4.12 -25.53 64.97
C TYR A 67 -2.95 -25.69 64.00
N PHE A 68 -2.07 -26.68 64.19
CA PHE A 68 -1.00 -26.96 63.23
C PHE A 68 -1.55 -27.38 61.85
N VAL A 69 -2.58 -28.24 61.80
CA VAL A 69 -3.24 -28.60 60.54
C VAL A 69 -3.94 -27.38 59.91
N ALA A 70 -4.64 -26.55 60.70
CA ALA A 70 -5.28 -25.34 60.19
C ALA A 70 -4.27 -24.30 59.67
N ILE A 71 -3.12 -24.12 60.34
CA ILE A 71 -2.05 -23.23 59.90
C ILE A 71 -1.38 -23.76 58.63
N LEU A 72 -1.11 -25.07 58.54
CA LEU A 72 -0.57 -25.70 57.33
C LEU A 72 -1.54 -25.59 56.15
N LEU A 73 -2.85 -25.79 56.38
CA LEU A 73 -3.88 -25.57 55.36
C LEU A 73 -3.95 -24.09 54.93
N LEU A 74 -3.88 -23.14 55.87
CA LEU A 74 -3.81 -21.71 55.54
C LEU A 74 -2.57 -21.40 54.70
N GLN A 75 -1.40 -21.91 55.10
CA GLN A 75 -0.14 -21.75 54.38
C GLN A 75 -0.23 -22.34 52.97
N ILE A 76 -0.86 -23.51 52.79
CA ILE A 76 -1.11 -24.09 51.47
C ILE A 76 -2.03 -23.17 50.63
N THR A 77 -3.13 -22.66 51.19
CA THR A 77 -4.03 -21.73 50.46
C THR A 77 -3.38 -20.37 50.15
N VAL A 78 -2.39 -19.94 50.92
CA VAL A 78 -1.59 -18.74 50.64
C VAL A 78 -0.48 -19.02 49.62
N LEU A 79 -0.03 -20.27 49.49
CA LEU A 79 0.93 -20.69 48.47
C LEU A 79 0.27 -20.90 47.09
N THR A 80 -1.03 -21.16 47.03
CA THR A 80 -1.83 -21.24 45.80
C THR A 80 -2.28 -19.87 45.30
N SER A 81 -1.34 -18.92 45.18
CA SER A 81 -1.51 -17.83 44.22
C SER A 81 -1.27 -18.41 42.83
N GLU A 82 -2.29 -18.43 41.98
CA GLU A 82 -2.19 -19.01 40.63
C GLU A 82 -1.26 -18.16 39.77
N GLN A 83 0.00 -18.61 39.62
CA GLN A 83 0.98 -17.97 38.74
C GLN A 83 0.58 -18.16 37.28
N PHE A 84 -0.06 -17.15 36.73
CA PHE A 84 -0.34 -17.04 35.30
C PHE A 84 0.83 -16.40 34.54
N THR A 85 0.77 -16.50 33.22
CA THR A 85 1.61 -15.79 32.26
C THR A 85 0.73 -15.28 31.12
N VAL A 86 1.11 -14.17 30.47
CA VAL A 86 0.31 -13.62 29.35
C VAL A 86 0.92 -14.01 28.01
N SER A 87 0.18 -14.82 27.25
CA SER A 87 0.51 -15.14 25.86
C SER A 87 -0.18 -14.17 24.89
N SER A 88 0.53 -13.74 23.84
CA SER A 88 0.01 -12.79 22.84
C SER A 88 -0.15 -13.43 21.46
N SER A 89 -1.09 -12.90 20.67
CA SER A 89 -1.27 -13.27 19.25
C SER A 89 0.03 -13.05 18.48
N ARG A 90 0.38 -14.02 17.60
CA ARG A 90 1.67 -14.09 16.86
C ARG A 90 2.27 -12.72 16.56
N SER A 91 3.49 -12.52 17.06
CA SER A 91 4.18 -11.22 17.22
C SER A 91 4.32 -10.33 15.98
N HIS A 92 4.02 -10.81 14.77
CA HIS A 92 4.22 -10.07 13.52
C HIS A 92 2.98 -10.19 12.61
N HIS A 93 1.90 -9.50 12.97
CA HIS A 93 0.76 -9.36 12.07
C HIS A 93 1.02 -8.24 11.06
N VAL A 94 1.06 -8.59 9.78
CA VAL A 94 1.10 -7.63 8.67
C VAL A 94 -0.32 -7.28 8.27
N VAL A 95 -0.70 -6.01 8.41
CA VAL A 95 -2.06 -5.54 8.14
C VAL A 95 -2.03 -4.39 7.13
N MET A 96 -2.97 -4.39 6.18
CA MET A 96 -3.03 -3.38 5.13
C MET A 96 -3.69 -2.10 5.62
N VAL A 97 -3.20 -0.94 5.19
CA VAL A 97 -3.88 0.36 5.40
C VAL A 97 -5.31 0.29 4.86
N GLY A 98 -6.26 0.81 5.63
CA GLY A 98 -7.70 0.77 5.34
C GLY A 98 -8.41 -0.52 5.78
N SER A 99 -7.69 -1.59 6.13
CA SER A 99 -8.30 -2.85 6.60
C SER A 99 -8.51 -2.87 8.13
N GLN A 100 -8.84 -4.04 8.68
CA GLN A 100 -9.10 -4.29 10.10
C GLN A 100 -7.95 -5.11 10.71
N ALA A 101 -7.56 -4.80 11.94
CA ALA A 101 -6.63 -5.61 12.74
C ALA A 101 -7.32 -6.12 14.02
N GLU A 102 -6.92 -7.30 14.48
CA GLU A 102 -7.30 -7.87 15.77
C GLU A 102 -6.04 -8.34 16.49
N LEU A 103 -5.80 -7.76 17.67
CA LEU A 103 -4.67 -8.08 18.53
C LEU A 103 -5.24 -8.74 19.79
N SER A 104 -4.85 -9.97 20.11
CA SER A 104 -5.45 -10.71 21.24
C SER A 104 -4.40 -11.21 22.22
N CYS A 105 -4.74 -11.19 23.50
CA CYS A 105 -3.93 -11.80 24.54
C CYS A 105 -4.74 -12.74 25.42
N GLN A 106 -4.05 -13.73 25.96
CA GLN A 106 -4.61 -14.94 26.53
C GLN A 106 -3.77 -15.35 27.75
N LEU A 107 -4.42 -15.46 28.90
CA LEU A 107 -3.82 -16.06 30.10
C LEU A 107 -3.43 -17.52 29.83
N SER A 108 -2.26 -17.89 30.35
CA SER A 108 -1.70 -19.24 30.34
C SER A 108 -1.31 -19.61 31.78
N PRO A 109 -2.05 -20.52 32.45
CA PRO A 109 -3.21 -21.25 31.94
C PRO A 109 -4.44 -20.34 31.69
N PRO A 110 -5.40 -20.75 30.84
CA PRO A 110 -6.68 -20.07 30.70
C PRO A 110 -7.49 -20.12 32.01
N GLN A 111 -7.86 -18.96 32.54
CA GLN A 111 -8.55 -18.78 33.82
C GLN A 111 -9.37 -17.48 33.81
N ASN A 112 -10.40 -17.36 34.65
CA ASN A 112 -11.32 -16.22 34.60
C ASN A 112 -10.65 -14.90 35.03
N ALA A 113 -10.71 -13.88 34.16
CA ALA A 113 -10.13 -12.56 34.35
C ALA A 113 -11.17 -11.44 34.67
N GLN A 114 -12.45 -11.78 34.90
CA GLN A 114 -13.51 -10.80 35.22
C GLN A 114 -13.25 -9.98 36.50
N LEU A 115 -12.44 -10.49 37.43
CA LEU A 115 -12.06 -9.80 38.67
C LEU A 115 -10.63 -9.22 38.62
N MET A 116 -9.97 -9.29 37.46
CA MET A 116 -8.62 -8.78 37.27
C MET A 116 -8.65 -7.38 36.64
N GLN A 117 -7.63 -6.59 36.94
CA GLN A 117 -7.34 -5.38 36.16
C GLN A 117 -6.70 -5.82 34.84
N VAL A 118 -7.34 -5.52 33.72
CA VAL A 118 -6.85 -5.91 32.39
C VAL A 118 -6.94 -4.74 31.44
N GLY A 119 -6.09 -4.70 30.42
CA GLY A 119 -6.15 -3.60 29.46
C GLY A 119 -5.11 -3.63 28.37
N TRP A 120 -5.12 -2.55 27.58
CA TRP A 120 -4.20 -2.31 26.47
C TRP A 120 -3.55 -0.94 26.60
N PHE A 121 -2.24 -0.90 26.41
CA PHE A 121 -1.47 0.34 26.31
C PHE A 121 -0.50 0.29 25.11
N ARG A 122 -0.12 1.47 24.63
CA ARG A 122 0.95 1.66 23.65
C ARG A 122 2.25 2.01 24.38
N ASP A 123 3.37 1.57 23.82
CA ASP A 123 4.73 2.01 24.17
C ASP A 123 4.99 2.12 25.70
N ARG A 124 5.09 0.98 26.39
CA ARG A 124 5.44 0.83 27.82
C ARG A 124 4.76 1.84 28.76
N HIS A 125 3.47 1.62 28.99
CA HIS A 125 2.60 2.33 29.94
C HIS A 125 2.41 3.83 29.69
N SER A 126 3.01 4.40 28.63
CA SER A 126 2.94 5.85 28.36
C SER A 126 1.59 6.30 27.81
N GLN A 127 0.83 5.41 27.17
CA GLN A 127 -0.48 5.72 26.57
C GLN A 127 -1.46 4.56 26.81
N MET A 128 -2.38 4.72 27.77
CA MET A 128 -3.51 3.81 27.92
C MET A 128 -4.44 3.91 26.70
N ILE A 129 -4.90 2.77 26.20
CA ILE A 129 -5.95 2.68 25.17
C ILE A 129 -7.26 2.30 25.85
N TYR A 130 -7.25 1.20 26.60
CA TYR A 130 -8.36 0.73 27.44
C TYR A 130 -7.86 0.13 28.75
N LEU A 131 -8.64 0.30 29.81
CA LEU A 131 -8.54 -0.37 31.10
C LEU A 131 -9.92 -0.92 31.47
N TYR A 132 -9.96 -2.15 31.98
CA TYR A 132 -11.11 -2.76 32.63
C TYR A 132 -10.74 -3.09 34.07
N GLU A 133 -11.51 -2.56 35.01
CA GLU A 133 -11.29 -2.65 36.46
C GLU A 133 -12.65 -2.52 37.17
N ASP A 134 -12.87 -3.29 38.24
CA ASP A 134 -14.10 -3.33 39.04
C ASP A 134 -15.43 -3.49 38.25
N GLY A 135 -15.34 -4.06 37.04
CA GLY A 135 -16.48 -4.27 36.13
C GLY A 135 -16.73 -3.13 35.14
N GLU A 136 -16.07 -1.98 35.30
CA GLU A 136 -16.22 -0.81 34.43
C GLU A 136 -15.11 -0.74 33.37
N GLU A 137 -15.40 -0.06 32.25
CA GLU A 137 -14.46 0.10 31.13
C GLU A 137 -14.08 1.57 30.95
N HIS A 138 -12.79 1.83 31.01
CA HIS A 138 -12.17 3.15 30.94
C HIS A 138 -11.36 3.26 29.64
N SER A 139 -11.77 4.14 28.73
CA SER A 139 -10.97 4.51 27.55
C SER A 139 -9.95 5.60 27.90
N GLY A 140 -8.71 5.49 27.43
CA GLY A 140 -7.66 6.47 27.74
C GLY A 140 -7.90 7.84 27.10
N GLU A 141 -7.96 8.89 27.93
CA GLU A 141 -7.92 10.29 27.46
C GLU A 141 -6.54 10.60 26.86
N GLY A 142 -6.43 10.71 25.54
CA GLY A 142 -5.18 11.20 24.93
C GLY A 142 -5.01 11.07 23.41
N ILE A 143 -5.71 10.14 22.73
CA ILE A 143 -5.41 9.86 21.30
C ILE A 143 -6.63 10.07 20.38
N GLN A 144 -6.75 11.29 19.85
CA GLN A 144 -7.77 11.70 18.86
C GLN A 144 -7.88 10.79 17.63
N ASN A 145 -6.79 10.08 17.29
CA ASN A 145 -6.73 9.16 16.13
C ASN A 145 -7.26 7.75 16.42
N TYR A 146 -7.35 7.35 17.71
CA TYR A 146 -7.80 6.01 18.13
C TYR A 146 -9.27 6.03 18.57
N MET A 147 -9.70 7.13 19.20
CA MET A 147 -11.11 7.35 19.52
C MET A 147 -11.98 7.18 18.25
N ASN A 148 -13.03 6.36 18.36
CA ASN A 148 -13.91 5.93 17.26
C ASN A 148 -13.28 5.00 16.19
N ARG A 149 -12.06 4.49 16.37
CA ARG A 149 -11.44 3.46 15.48
C ARG A 149 -11.07 2.16 16.19
N THR A 150 -11.07 2.12 17.52
CA THR A 150 -10.81 0.90 18.30
C THR A 150 -12.05 0.42 19.02
N VAL A 151 -12.10 -0.89 19.29
CA VAL A 151 -13.09 -1.55 20.16
C VAL A 151 -12.36 -2.54 21.06
N PHE A 152 -12.68 -2.55 22.34
CA PHE A 152 -12.20 -3.53 23.31
C PHE A 152 -13.22 -4.67 23.43
N LEU A 153 -12.79 -5.89 23.10
CA LEU A 153 -13.62 -7.09 23.15
C LEU A 153 -13.27 -7.89 24.40
N LYS A 154 -14.28 -8.02 25.28
CA LYS A 154 -14.20 -8.61 26.62
C LYS A 154 -15.10 -9.85 26.81
N ASP A 155 -15.73 -10.31 25.73
CA ASP A 155 -16.70 -11.41 25.70
C ASP A 155 -16.10 -12.76 26.13
N ALA A 156 -14.77 -12.87 26.15
CA ALA A 156 -14.00 -14.07 26.54
C ALA A 156 -13.15 -13.86 27.81
N LEU A 157 -13.49 -12.89 28.67
CA LEU A 157 -12.82 -12.70 29.97
C LEU A 157 -12.90 -13.94 30.87
N GLU A 158 -13.98 -14.73 30.79
CA GLU A 158 -14.12 -15.99 31.53
C GLU A 158 -13.08 -17.05 31.13
N GLU A 159 -12.56 -16.98 29.90
CA GLU A 159 -11.46 -17.80 29.38
C GLU A 159 -10.09 -17.15 29.57
N GLY A 160 -10.03 -15.97 30.20
CA GLY A 160 -8.79 -15.22 30.41
C GLY A 160 -8.28 -14.51 29.16
N LYS A 161 -9.19 -14.11 28.26
CA LYS A 161 -8.86 -13.57 26.94
C LYS A 161 -9.41 -12.16 26.72
N ILE A 162 -8.56 -11.28 26.19
CA ILE A 162 -8.93 -9.93 25.74
C ILE A 162 -8.49 -9.70 24.30
N THR A 163 -9.26 -8.93 23.52
CA THR A 163 -8.92 -8.59 22.13
C THR A 163 -9.15 -7.11 21.85
N LEU A 164 -8.14 -6.44 21.28
CA LEU A 164 -8.24 -5.09 20.74
C LEU A 164 -8.49 -5.17 19.23
N GLN A 165 -9.66 -4.70 18.80
CA GLN A 165 -10.05 -4.64 17.41
C GLN A 165 -9.84 -3.21 16.88
N ILE A 166 -9.22 -3.07 15.71
CA ILE A 166 -8.81 -1.78 15.14
C ILE A 166 -9.34 -1.67 13.71
N TYR A 167 -10.23 -0.71 13.48
CA TYR A 167 -10.91 -0.47 12.21
C TYR A 167 -10.21 0.61 11.39
N ASN A 168 -10.26 0.47 10.06
CA ASN A 168 -9.69 1.42 9.08
C ASN A 168 -8.24 1.80 9.48
N VAL A 169 -7.38 0.77 9.50
CA VAL A 169 -6.00 0.85 9.99
C VAL A 169 -5.21 1.92 9.23
N THR A 170 -4.55 2.81 9.96
CA THR A 170 -3.69 3.86 9.41
C THR A 170 -2.22 3.56 9.68
N VAL A 171 -1.31 4.27 8.99
CA VAL A 171 0.14 4.23 9.29
C VAL A 171 0.43 4.49 10.77
N PHE A 172 -0.32 5.39 11.41
CA PHE A 172 -0.17 5.76 12.82
C PHE A 172 -0.59 4.65 13.81
N HIS A 173 -1.24 3.58 13.34
CA HIS A 173 -1.57 2.40 14.15
C HIS A 173 -0.47 1.33 14.12
N GLY A 174 0.64 1.53 13.39
CA GLY A 174 1.79 0.62 13.44
C GLY A 174 2.60 0.77 14.73
N GLY A 175 3.17 -0.32 15.23
CA GLY A 175 4.06 -0.31 16.41
C GLY A 175 3.72 -1.38 17.45
N GLN A 176 4.26 -1.22 18.66
CA GLN A 176 4.08 -2.17 19.75
C GLN A 176 2.84 -1.83 20.59
N TYR A 177 1.97 -2.82 20.69
CA TYR A 177 0.84 -2.85 21.61
C TYR A 177 1.18 -3.80 22.73
N HIS A 178 0.93 -3.39 23.96
CA HIS A 178 1.02 -4.24 25.12
C HIS A 178 -0.38 -4.49 25.68
N CYS A 179 -0.61 -5.73 26.06
CA CYS A 179 -1.76 -6.15 26.84
C CYS A 179 -1.25 -6.54 28.23
N PHE A 180 -2.05 -6.32 29.27
CA PHE A 180 -1.69 -6.76 30.62
C PHE A 180 -2.86 -7.38 31.35
N PHE A 181 -2.52 -8.22 32.32
CA PHE A 181 -3.42 -8.80 33.30
C PHE A 181 -2.77 -8.63 34.68
N LYS A 182 -3.53 -8.12 35.65
CA LYS A 182 -3.07 -7.89 37.02
C LYS A 182 -4.13 -8.36 38.02
N ASP A 183 -3.69 -9.20 38.94
CA ASP A 183 -4.48 -9.74 40.04
C ASP A 183 -3.76 -9.44 41.37
N GLY A 184 -4.33 -8.54 42.17
CA GLY A 184 -3.73 -8.04 43.41
C GLY A 184 -2.31 -7.47 43.21
N HIS A 185 -1.30 -8.30 43.51
CA HIS A 185 0.12 -7.99 43.38
C HIS A 185 0.81 -8.66 42.18
N THR A 186 0.17 -9.62 41.52
CA THR A 186 0.68 -10.29 40.32
C THR A 186 0.38 -9.41 39.10
N TYR A 187 1.37 -9.15 38.25
CA TYR A 187 1.24 -8.41 36.99
C TYR A 187 2.03 -9.16 35.91
N GLU A 188 1.39 -9.42 34.77
CA GLU A 188 2.03 -9.99 33.59
C GLU A 188 1.59 -9.23 32.33
N GLU A 189 2.44 -9.17 31.31
CA GLU A 189 2.15 -8.49 30.04
C GLU A 189 2.56 -9.31 28.81
N GLY A 190 1.76 -9.17 27.75
CA GLY A 190 2.06 -9.69 26.42
C GLY A 190 2.27 -8.54 25.44
N ILE A 191 3.12 -8.77 24.42
CA ILE A 191 3.47 -7.75 23.42
C ILE A 191 3.06 -8.22 22.02
N VAL A 192 2.49 -7.31 21.23
CA VAL A 192 2.11 -7.53 19.82
C VAL A 192 2.71 -6.40 18.96
N ASP A 193 3.55 -6.75 17.99
CA ASP A 193 4.11 -5.81 17.00
C ASP A 193 3.22 -5.81 15.74
N LEU A 194 2.36 -4.78 15.64
CA LEU A 194 1.44 -4.57 14.53
C LEU A 194 2.18 -3.85 13.39
N ARG A 195 2.42 -4.59 12.29
CA ARG A 195 3.13 -4.10 11.11
C ARG A 195 2.14 -3.64 10.05
N VAL A 196 1.93 -2.33 9.99
CA VAL A 196 1.09 -1.72 8.95
C VAL A 196 1.86 -1.68 7.62
N ALA A 197 1.16 -1.95 6.51
CA ALA A 197 1.70 -1.85 5.16
C ALA A 197 0.71 -1.25 4.15
N ALA A 198 1.24 -0.61 3.12
CA ALA A 198 0.53 -0.17 1.93
C ALA A 198 1.37 -0.48 0.68
N VAL A 199 0.73 -1.02 -0.35
CA VAL A 199 1.33 -1.20 -1.68
C VAL A 199 0.86 -0.05 -2.54
N GLY A 200 1.80 0.63 -3.19
CA GLY A 200 1.50 1.84 -3.95
C GLY A 200 0.65 1.61 -5.19
N LEU A 201 0.12 2.73 -5.68
CA LEU A 201 -0.58 2.86 -6.94
C LEU A 201 0.32 2.49 -8.13
N ASP A 202 -0.29 2.30 -9.29
CA ASP A 202 0.44 1.99 -10.51
C ASP A 202 1.49 3.04 -10.87
N VAL A 203 2.57 2.53 -11.46
CA VAL A 203 3.82 3.26 -11.66
C VAL A 203 3.70 4.16 -12.88
N GLN A 204 4.03 5.44 -12.69
CA GLN A 204 4.03 6.45 -13.74
C GLN A 204 5.47 6.67 -14.23
N ILE A 205 5.65 6.80 -15.55
CA ILE A 205 6.94 7.09 -16.18
C ILE A 205 6.81 8.41 -16.94
N ASN A 206 7.77 9.32 -16.74
CA ASN A 206 7.92 10.60 -17.41
C ASN A 206 9.31 10.65 -18.06
N VAL A 207 9.42 11.23 -19.26
CA VAL A 207 10.69 11.28 -20.02
C VAL A 207 11.01 12.73 -20.38
N GLN A 208 12.20 13.18 -20.01
CA GLN A 208 12.69 14.54 -20.26
C GLN A 208 13.95 14.47 -21.13
N ILE A 209 14.01 15.31 -22.17
CA ILE A 209 15.12 15.35 -23.13
C ILE A 209 16.16 16.35 -22.63
N LEU A 210 17.37 15.89 -22.32
CA LEU A 210 18.44 16.70 -21.71
C LEU A 210 19.45 17.20 -22.75
N GLY A 211 18.95 17.84 -23.81
CA GLY A 211 19.77 18.35 -24.91
C GLY A 211 20.62 17.26 -25.54
N THR A 212 21.94 17.45 -25.60
CA THR A 212 22.90 16.46 -26.12
C THR A 212 23.33 15.39 -25.10
N GLU A 213 22.88 15.45 -23.85
CA GLU A 213 23.35 14.54 -22.79
C GLU A 213 22.55 13.23 -22.67
N GLY A 214 21.38 13.15 -23.32
CA GLY A 214 20.53 11.96 -23.36
C GLY A 214 19.10 12.21 -22.85
N PHE A 215 18.48 11.16 -22.31
CA PHE A 215 17.12 11.18 -21.77
C PHE A 215 17.15 10.93 -20.27
N VAL A 216 16.53 11.84 -19.50
CA VAL A 216 16.24 11.60 -18.08
C VAL A 216 14.88 10.92 -18.02
N VAL A 217 14.88 9.64 -17.64
CA VAL A 217 13.65 8.90 -17.33
C VAL A 217 13.38 9.03 -15.84
N GLU A 218 12.20 9.53 -15.51
CA GLU A 218 11.70 9.69 -14.15
C GLU A 218 10.56 8.70 -13.93
N CYS A 219 10.60 7.97 -12.82
CA CYS A 219 9.62 6.97 -12.46
C CYS A 219 9.08 7.22 -11.06
N THR A 220 7.77 7.31 -10.92
CA THR A 220 7.07 7.72 -9.69
C THR A 220 5.93 6.76 -9.32
N SER A 221 5.66 6.62 -8.02
CA SER A 221 4.51 5.87 -7.51
C SER A 221 4.16 6.31 -6.09
N GLY A 222 2.87 6.54 -5.82
CA GLY A 222 2.34 7.01 -4.53
C GLY A 222 1.67 5.91 -3.70
N GLY A 223 1.55 6.11 -2.40
CA GLY A 223 0.77 5.24 -1.50
C GLY A 223 1.55 4.08 -0.86
N TRP A 224 2.88 4.18 -0.73
CA TRP A 224 3.70 3.11 -0.15
C TRP A 224 3.84 3.24 1.37
N PHE A 225 3.76 2.12 2.08
CA PHE A 225 4.22 2.03 3.47
C PHE A 225 4.68 0.60 3.84
N PRO A 226 5.78 0.40 4.58
CA PRO A 226 6.85 1.37 4.81
C PRO A 226 7.58 1.71 3.50
N GLN A 227 8.74 2.37 3.58
CA GLN A 227 9.53 2.73 2.39
C GLN A 227 9.87 1.48 1.54
N ALA A 228 9.44 1.50 0.27
CA ALA A 228 9.73 0.42 -0.66
C ALA A 228 11.19 0.45 -1.15
N GLN A 229 11.73 -0.73 -1.46
CA GLN A 229 13.01 -0.86 -2.11
C GLN A 229 12.85 -0.51 -3.60
N MET A 230 13.64 0.45 -4.08
CA MET A 230 13.58 0.98 -5.45
C MET A 230 14.79 0.54 -6.26
N ALA A 231 14.58 -0.04 -7.45
CA ALA A 231 15.65 -0.41 -8.38
C ALA A 231 15.24 -0.21 -9.84
N TRP A 232 16.15 0.30 -10.67
CA TRP A 232 16.09 0.11 -12.11
C TRP A 232 16.69 -1.24 -12.45
N ARG A 233 16.09 -1.99 -13.39
CA ARG A 233 16.61 -3.25 -13.92
C ARG A 233 16.66 -3.22 -15.45
N ASP A 234 17.65 -3.89 -16.02
CA ASP A 234 17.74 -4.15 -17.46
C ASP A 234 16.87 -5.35 -17.89
N SER A 235 16.93 -5.69 -19.19
CA SER A 235 16.24 -6.86 -19.76
C SER A 235 16.66 -8.21 -19.17
N SER A 236 17.86 -8.29 -18.56
CA SER A 236 18.40 -9.49 -17.91
C SER A 236 18.12 -9.53 -16.40
N GLY A 237 17.52 -8.47 -15.85
CA GLY A 237 17.23 -8.32 -14.43
C GLY A 237 18.36 -7.70 -13.59
N ASN A 238 19.49 -7.31 -14.21
CA ASN A 238 20.61 -6.69 -13.48
C ASN A 238 20.20 -5.29 -12.99
N VAL A 239 20.65 -4.91 -11.79
CA VAL A 239 20.34 -3.59 -11.22
C VAL A 239 21.19 -2.51 -11.92
N ILE A 240 20.52 -1.54 -12.54
CA ILE A 240 21.15 -0.38 -13.17
C ILE A 240 21.32 0.74 -12.13
N PRO A 241 22.46 1.45 -12.06
CA PRO A 241 22.59 2.64 -11.21
C PRO A 241 21.56 3.71 -11.55
N HIS A 242 21.04 4.37 -10.52
CA HIS A 242 20.05 5.44 -10.60
C HIS A 242 20.74 6.81 -10.52
N SER A 243 20.17 7.83 -11.15
CA SER A 243 20.73 9.19 -11.10
C SER A 243 20.25 9.95 -9.85
N SER A 244 19.03 9.69 -9.38
CA SER A 244 18.55 10.15 -8.08
C SER A 244 17.43 9.26 -7.55
N LYS A 245 17.24 9.31 -6.22
CA LYS A 245 16.08 8.77 -5.50
C LYS A 245 15.62 9.84 -4.52
N SER A 246 14.31 10.00 -4.40
CA SER A 246 13.69 10.82 -3.37
C SER A 246 12.35 10.23 -2.96
N TYR A 247 11.87 10.67 -1.82
CA TYR A 247 10.53 10.36 -1.33
C TYR A 247 9.96 11.59 -0.63
N SER A 248 8.63 11.71 -0.66
CA SER A 248 7.87 12.62 0.18
C SER A 248 6.77 11.84 0.91
N GLN A 249 6.26 12.39 2.00
CA GLN A 249 5.21 11.79 2.81
C GLN A 249 3.94 12.64 2.72
N ASP A 250 2.78 12.01 2.62
CA ASP A 250 1.49 12.69 2.65
C ASP A 250 0.93 12.82 4.09
N GLY A 251 -0.22 13.50 4.23
CA GLY A 251 -0.90 13.68 5.51
C GLY A 251 -1.47 12.40 6.14
N ALA A 252 -1.51 11.29 5.41
CA ALA A 252 -1.91 9.97 5.93
C ALA A 252 -0.70 9.12 6.37
N GLY A 253 0.53 9.62 6.18
CA GLY A 253 1.77 8.91 6.47
C GLY A 253 2.25 8.01 5.33
N LEU A 254 1.59 8.03 4.17
CA LEU A 254 2.00 7.23 3.01
C LEU A 254 3.09 7.94 2.22
N LEU A 255 3.96 7.15 1.58
CA LEU A 255 5.11 7.65 0.84
C LEU A 255 4.80 7.74 -0.66
N HIS A 256 5.12 8.89 -1.24
CA HIS A 256 5.29 9.07 -2.68
C HIS A 256 6.77 8.91 -3.02
N LEU A 257 7.07 7.94 -3.87
CA LEU A 257 8.42 7.51 -4.21
C LEU A 257 8.78 7.97 -5.62
N LYS A 258 10.00 8.47 -5.80
CA LYS A 258 10.51 9.01 -7.06
C LYS A 258 11.95 8.55 -7.30
N MET A 259 12.22 8.03 -8.49
CA MET A 259 13.53 7.54 -8.90
C MET A 259 13.82 7.93 -10.35
N THR A 260 15.04 8.39 -10.64
CA THR A 260 15.44 8.83 -11.98
C THR A 260 16.63 8.03 -12.52
N ILE A 261 16.79 8.03 -13.84
CA ILE A 261 17.97 7.51 -14.54
C ILE A 261 18.25 8.33 -15.79
N LEU A 262 19.52 8.68 -16.01
CA LEU A 262 20.02 9.28 -17.24
C LEU A 262 20.45 8.18 -18.21
N LEU A 263 19.69 7.98 -19.27
CA LEU A 263 20.03 7.09 -20.38
C LEU A 263 20.77 7.89 -21.46
N LYS A 264 22.00 7.49 -21.77
CA LYS A 264 22.85 8.11 -22.80
C LYS A 264 22.87 7.33 -24.13
N ASN A 265 22.38 6.10 -24.10
CA ASN A 265 22.38 5.13 -25.18
C ASN A 265 21.33 4.02 -24.90
N SER A 266 21.10 3.14 -25.87
CA SER A 266 20.12 2.04 -25.81
C SER A 266 20.69 0.72 -25.22
N THR A 267 21.91 0.73 -24.67
CA THR A 267 22.66 -0.52 -24.35
C THR A 267 22.04 -1.42 -23.28
N HIS A 268 20.99 -0.97 -22.58
CA HIS A 268 20.27 -1.72 -21.55
C HIS A 268 18.96 -2.35 -22.05
N GLY A 269 18.55 -2.09 -23.30
CA GLY A 269 17.28 -2.54 -23.86
C GLY A 269 16.06 -1.97 -23.10
N PRO A 270 14.97 -2.73 -22.88
CA PRO A 270 13.85 -2.30 -22.04
C PRO A 270 14.29 -2.07 -20.59
N VAL A 271 14.27 -0.81 -20.15
CA VAL A 271 14.64 -0.39 -18.80
C VAL A 271 13.39 -0.39 -17.91
N THR A 272 13.44 -1.14 -16.81
CA THR A 272 12.30 -1.37 -15.90
C THR A 272 12.53 -0.76 -14.52
N CYS A 273 11.70 0.17 -14.06
CA CYS A 273 11.69 0.57 -12.64
C CYS A 273 10.83 -0.39 -11.83
N CYS A 274 11.34 -0.79 -10.66
CA CYS A 274 10.74 -1.76 -9.75
C CYS A 274 10.67 -1.16 -8.33
N PHE A 275 9.51 -1.31 -7.69
CA PHE A 275 9.23 -0.90 -6.31
C PHE A 275 8.76 -2.12 -5.52
N TYR A 276 9.55 -2.56 -4.54
CA TYR A 276 9.28 -3.76 -3.74
C TYR A 276 8.99 -3.41 -2.29
N ASN A 277 7.81 -3.80 -1.78
CA ASN A 277 7.45 -3.62 -0.37
C ASN A 277 8.02 -4.80 0.46
N PRO A 278 8.99 -4.55 1.37
CA PRO A 278 9.69 -5.62 2.08
C PRO A 278 8.85 -6.30 3.18
N VAL A 279 7.70 -5.73 3.55
CA VAL A 279 6.81 -6.26 4.60
C VAL A 279 5.73 -7.18 4.01
N THR A 280 5.26 -6.88 2.79
CA THR A 280 4.23 -7.68 2.09
C THR A 280 4.77 -8.61 1.01
N GLY A 281 6.06 -8.49 0.65
CA GLY A 281 6.68 -9.26 -0.43
C GLY A 281 6.16 -8.92 -1.84
N ARG A 282 5.45 -7.80 -2.01
CA ARG A 282 4.80 -7.41 -3.28
C ARG A 282 5.66 -6.40 -4.04
N GLU A 283 5.79 -6.61 -5.36
CA GLU A 283 6.47 -5.70 -6.28
C GLU A 283 5.47 -5.04 -7.24
N LYS A 284 5.67 -3.74 -7.53
CA LYS A 284 5.10 -3.04 -8.69
C LYS A 284 6.24 -2.66 -9.64
N ARG A 285 6.03 -2.82 -10.95
CA ARG A 285 7.05 -2.54 -11.96
C ARG A 285 6.43 -1.94 -13.22
N ALA A 286 7.16 -1.04 -13.88
CA ALA A 286 6.86 -0.54 -15.22
C ALA A 286 8.15 -0.45 -16.04
N GLY A 287 8.05 -0.66 -17.35
CA GLY A 287 9.19 -0.66 -18.26
C GLY A 287 8.98 0.30 -19.43
N ILE A 288 10.08 0.81 -19.96
CA ILE A 288 10.12 1.68 -21.14
C ILE A 288 11.25 1.24 -22.09
N VAL A 289 11.01 1.38 -23.38
CA VAL A 289 12.02 1.25 -24.44
C VAL A 289 12.21 2.62 -25.06
N ILE A 290 13.45 3.09 -25.16
CA ILE A 290 13.79 4.30 -25.93
C ILE A 290 14.57 3.83 -27.16
N SER A 291 14.05 4.12 -28.36
CA SER A 291 14.68 3.68 -29.61
C SER A 291 16.05 4.33 -29.82
N ASP A 292 17.03 3.52 -30.24
CA ASP A 292 18.39 3.89 -30.66
C ASP A 292 18.42 5.11 -31.60
N ILE A 293 17.40 5.25 -32.47
CA ILE A 293 17.24 6.35 -33.42
C ILE A 293 17.21 7.71 -32.70
N LEU A 294 16.56 7.77 -31.53
CA LEU A 294 16.40 8.99 -30.73
C LEU A 294 17.71 9.45 -30.07
N PHE A 295 18.71 8.57 -29.96
CA PHE A 295 20.05 8.91 -29.49
C PHE A 295 20.98 9.41 -30.62
N LYS A 296 20.57 9.29 -31.89
CA LYS A 296 21.42 9.67 -33.03
C LYS A 296 21.49 11.18 -33.18
N SER A 297 22.71 11.72 -33.21
CA SER A 297 23.03 13.16 -33.22
C SER A 297 22.26 13.98 -34.27
N GLU A 298 21.97 13.40 -35.44
CA GLU A 298 21.18 14.05 -36.50
C GLU A 298 19.81 14.53 -36.00
N TYR A 299 19.08 13.73 -35.21
CA TYR A 299 17.75 14.11 -34.70
C TYR A 299 17.82 15.14 -33.57
N MET A 300 18.85 15.08 -32.71
CA MET A 300 19.11 16.12 -31.70
C MET A 300 19.46 17.47 -32.36
N SER A 301 20.27 17.43 -33.42
CA SER A 301 20.65 18.59 -34.23
C SER A 301 19.45 19.19 -34.98
N LEU A 302 18.58 18.35 -35.54
CA LEU A 302 17.39 18.77 -36.31
C LEU A 302 16.43 19.65 -35.49
N MET A 303 16.39 19.48 -34.17
CA MET A 303 15.56 20.32 -33.28
C MET A 303 16.13 21.72 -33.06
N SER A 304 17.45 21.89 -33.20
CA SER A 304 18.13 23.19 -33.12
C SER A 304 18.08 23.93 -34.47
N HIS A 305 18.30 23.23 -35.59
CA HIS A 305 18.37 23.83 -36.92
C HIS A 305 17.06 24.41 -37.47
N LYS A 306 15.90 24.24 -36.81
CA LYS A 306 14.61 24.77 -37.29
C LYS A 306 14.53 26.31 -37.30
N ILE A 307 15.51 27.01 -36.73
CA ILE A 307 15.68 28.47 -36.87
C ILE A 307 16.40 28.86 -38.19
N SER A 308 17.22 27.98 -38.77
CA SER A 308 18.09 28.36 -39.89
C SER A 308 17.33 28.59 -41.20
N TYR A 309 16.50 27.64 -41.63
CA TYR A 309 15.81 27.70 -42.94
C TYR A 309 14.88 28.93 -43.12
N PRO A 310 14.06 29.35 -42.13
CA PRO A 310 13.24 30.56 -42.27
C PRO A 310 14.08 31.84 -42.44
N TRP A 311 15.24 31.91 -41.78
CA TRP A 311 16.14 33.08 -41.85
C TRP A 311 16.95 33.11 -43.15
N ILE A 312 17.31 31.95 -43.71
CA ILE A 312 17.89 31.83 -45.05
C ILE A 312 16.87 32.26 -46.12
N TYR A 313 15.62 31.80 -46.01
CA TYR A 313 14.56 32.24 -46.93
C TYR A 313 14.29 33.75 -46.82
N LEU A 314 14.23 34.28 -45.60
CA LEU A 314 14.06 35.72 -45.36
C LEU A 314 15.23 36.54 -45.91
N SER A 315 16.48 36.08 -45.78
CA SER A 315 17.63 36.81 -46.32
C SER A 315 17.66 36.81 -47.86
N ILE A 316 17.22 35.72 -48.50
CA ILE A 316 17.02 35.66 -49.96
C ILE A 316 15.93 36.65 -50.40
N VAL A 317 14.78 36.69 -49.72
CA VAL A 317 13.70 37.66 -50.02
C VAL A 317 14.19 39.10 -49.84
N VAL A 318 14.90 39.41 -48.75
CA VAL A 318 15.47 40.74 -48.51
C VAL A 318 16.52 41.12 -49.57
N ALA A 319 17.39 40.19 -49.98
CA ALA A 319 18.37 40.43 -51.03
C ALA A 319 17.70 40.73 -52.40
N LEU A 320 16.63 39.99 -52.75
CA LEU A 320 15.84 40.23 -53.96
C LEU A 320 15.11 41.59 -53.92
N LEU A 321 14.64 42.02 -52.74
CA LEU A 321 14.07 43.36 -52.55
C LEU A 321 15.13 44.46 -52.72
N PHE A 322 16.32 44.31 -52.12
CA PHE A 322 17.43 45.27 -52.31
C PHE A 322 17.90 45.36 -53.77
N LEU A 323 17.93 44.24 -54.49
CA LEU A 323 18.23 44.22 -55.93
C LEU A 323 17.15 44.97 -56.75
N ARG A 324 15.86 44.85 -56.39
CA ARG A 324 14.78 45.60 -57.05
C ARG A 324 14.81 47.11 -56.74
N ILE A 325 15.17 47.51 -55.51
CA ILE A 325 15.35 48.93 -55.12
C ILE A 325 16.36 49.64 -56.03
N LYS A 326 17.36 48.92 -56.55
CA LYS A 326 18.40 49.47 -57.44
C LYS A 326 18.02 49.51 -58.93
N VAL A 327 16.81 49.07 -59.32
CA VAL A 327 16.43 48.76 -60.71
C VAL A 327 15.04 49.30 -61.13
N ALA A 328 14.22 49.78 -60.20
CA ALA A 328 12.93 50.41 -60.52
C ALA A 328 12.53 51.49 -59.50
N GLU A 329 12.51 52.75 -59.91
CA GLU A 329 12.23 53.88 -59.02
C GLU A 329 10.72 54.12 -58.77
N ASN A 330 9.84 53.63 -59.65
CA ASN A 330 8.41 53.88 -59.56
C ASN A 330 7.53 52.66 -59.87
N ILE A 331 6.94 52.09 -58.80
CA ILE A 331 5.67 51.35 -58.65
C ILE A 331 5.71 50.82 -57.21
N ARG A 332 4.78 51.24 -56.33
CA ARG A 332 4.89 51.04 -54.86
C ARG A 332 3.62 50.41 -54.25
N CYS A 333 3.79 49.90 -53.02
CA CYS A 333 2.79 49.24 -52.17
C CYS A 333 2.19 47.93 -52.68
N VAL A 334 1.31 47.92 -53.70
CA VAL A 334 0.45 46.75 -54.02
C VAL A 334 1.28 45.48 -54.27
N HIS A 335 2.44 45.61 -54.90
CA HIS A 335 3.29 44.47 -55.22
C HIS A 335 3.95 43.78 -54.03
N LEU A 336 4.23 44.52 -52.96
CA LEU A 336 4.81 44.00 -51.71
C LEU A 336 3.80 43.14 -50.95
N VAL A 337 2.51 43.48 -50.99
CA VAL A 337 1.45 42.73 -50.27
C VAL A 337 1.39 41.29 -50.75
N PHE A 338 1.40 41.07 -52.07
CA PHE A 338 1.39 39.71 -52.65
C PHE A 338 2.67 38.91 -52.37
N GLN A 339 3.83 39.56 -52.22
CA GLN A 339 5.08 38.86 -51.88
C GLN A 339 5.20 38.56 -50.37
N CYS A 340 4.56 39.36 -49.51
CA CYS A 340 4.51 39.12 -48.07
C CYS A 340 3.41 38.12 -47.65
N LEU A 341 2.32 37.98 -48.41
CA LEU A 341 1.22 37.07 -48.10
C LEU A 341 1.66 35.63 -47.77
N PRO A 342 2.56 34.98 -48.57
CA PRO A 342 3.02 33.63 -48.28
C PRO A 342 3.87 33.55 -47.01
N PHE A 343 4.67 34.59 -46.72
CA PHE A 343 5.49 34.67 -45.51
C PHE A 343 4.62 34.83 -44.26
N LEU A 344 3.55 35.63 -44.33
CA LEU A 344 2.54 35.77 -43.27
C LEU A 344 1.78 34.46 -43.04
N MET A 345 1.43 33.71 -44.09
CA MET A 345 0.85 32.37 -43.97
C MET A 345 1.79 31.40 -43.25
N TYR A 346 3.08 31.38 -43.61
CA TYR A 346 4.07 30.52 -42.94
C TYR A 346 4.24 30.88 -41.45
N ILE A 347 4.31 32.18 -41.12
CA ILE A 347 4.36 32.68 -39.74
C ILE A 347 3.07 32.40 -38.96
N GLY A 348 1.90 32.35 -39.61
CA GLY A 348 0.64 31.98 -38.98
C GLY A 348 0.52 30.47 -38.68
N ILE A 349 1.04 29.63 -39.58
CA ILE A 349 0.95 28.16 -39.46
C ILE A 349 1.97 27.61 -38.46
N LEU A 350 3.20 28.15 -38.43
CA LEU A 350 4.30 27.61 -37.62
C LEU A 350 3.99 27.55 -36.10
N PRO A 351 3.40 28.56 -35.45
CA PRO A 351 3.00 28.49 -34.03
C PRO A 351 1.91 27.46 -33.77
N ILE A 352 0.92 27.36 -34.67
CA ILE A 352 -0.18 26.38 -34.56
C ILE A 352 0.38 24.96 -34.65
N TYR A 353 1.27 24.70 -35.61
CA TYR A 353 2.01 23.45 -35.75
C TYR A 353 2.83 23.12 -34.49
N LEU A 354 3.58 24.07 -33.93
CA LEU A 354 4.34 23.87 -32.68
C LEU A 354 3.42 23.57 -31.48
N GLN A 355 2.21 24.12 -31.46
CA GLN A 355 1.22 23.86 -30.41
C GLN A 355 0.53 22.49 -30.55
N PHE A 356 0.30 22.01 -31.77
CA PHE A 356 -0.09 20.61 -32.02
C PHE A 356 1.03 19.64 -31.64
N ARG A 357 2.28 19.94 -32.03
CA ARG A 357 3.45 19.11 -31.74
C ARG A 357 3.67 18.88 -30.24
N LYS A 358 3.31 19.85 -29.38
CA LYS A 358 3.34 19.71 -27.92
C LYS A 358 2.27 18.80 -27.31
N ARG A 359 1.28 18.31 -28.08
CA ARG A 359 0.20 17.43 -27.58
C ARG A 359 0.44 15.94 -27.84
N VAL A 360 1.35 15.57 -28.74
CA VAL A 360 1.63 14.15 -29.05
C VAL A 360 2.64 13.61 -28.05
N SER A 361 2.37 12.44 -27.48
CA SER A 361 3.29 11.80 -26.54
C SER A 361 4.44 11.11 -27.29
N VAL A 362 5.61 11.04 -26.66
CA VAL A 362 6.74 10.23 -27.16
C VAL A 362 6.44 8.72 -27.02
N SER A 363 5.37 8.35 -26.30
CA SER A 363 4.92 6.97 -26.09
C SER A 363 4.03 6.39 -27.21
N ASP A 364 3.64 7.18 -28.21
CA ASP A 364 2.76 6.69 -29.29
C ASP A 364 3.59 6.03 -30.41
N ASP A 365 3.31 4.78 -30.78
CA ASP A 365 4.04 4.05 -31.84
C ASP A 365 4.07 4.81 -33.20
N LEU A 366 3.05 5.63 -33.46
CA LEU A 366 2.92 6.46 -34.67
C LEU A 366 3.74 7.75 -34.63
N PHE A 367 4.35 8.13 -33.49
CA PHE A 367 5.14 9.36 -33.32
C PHE A 367 6.22 9.52 -34.39
N LEU A 368 6.91 8.42 -34.74
CA LEU A 368 8.01 8.41 -35.69
C LEU A 368 7.50 8.62 -37.14
N LEU A 369 6.35 8.04 -37.48
CA LEU A 369 5.67 8.27 -38.77
C LEU A 369 5.18 9.72 -38.90
N TYR A 370 4.53 10.25 -37.86
CA TYR A 370 4.08 11.64 -37.85
C TYR A 370 5.24 12.64 -37.97
N SER A 371 6.34 12.44 -37.24
CA SER A 371 7.47 13.37 -37.29
C SER A 371 8.09 13.44 -38.69
N ILE A 372 8.36 12.28 -39.31
CA ILE A 372 8.93 12.22 -40.68
C ILE A 372 7.97 12.89 -41.67
N TRP A 373 6.70 12.47 -41.69
CA TRP A 373 5.71 12.99 -42.64
C TRP A 373 5.51 14.51 -42.51
N THR A 374 5.57 15.08 -41.29
CA THR A 374 5.48 16.53 -41.11
C THR A 374 6.71 17.29 -41.57
N ASP A 375 7.92 16.74 -41.42
CA ASP A 375 9.15 17.40 -41.89
C ASP A 375 9.27 17.31 -43.43
N ASP A 376 8.87 16.19 -44.04
CA ASP A 376 8.74 16.06 -45.50
C ASP A 376 7.71 17.07 -46.07
N LEU A 377 6.53 17.19 -45.43
CA LEU A 377 5.51 18.17 -45.82
C LEU A 377 6.05 19.61 -45.73
N CYS A 378 6.81 19.94 -44.68
CA CYS A 378 7.44 21.25 -44.54
C CYS A 378 8.49 21.52 -45.63
N ILE A 379 9.27 20.52 -46.04
CA ILE A 379 10.23 20.63 -47.15
C ILE A 379 9.50 20.86 -48.48
N ILE A 380 8.48 20.07 -48.78
CA ILE A 380 7.67 20.18 -50.01
C ILE A 380 7.02 21.57 -50.10
N LEU A 381 6.41 22.05 -49.01
CA LEU A 381 5.84 23.40 -48.94
C LEU A 381 6.91 24.48 -49.16
N GLY A 382 8.09 24.36 -48.55
CA GLY A 382 9.20 25.29 -48.76
C GLY A 382 9.67 25.37 -50.21
N ILE A 383 9.80 24.22 -50.88
CA ILE A 383 10.18 24.13 -52.30
C ILE A 383 9.13 24.77 -53.20
N LEU A 384 7.84 24.47 -52.99
CA LEU A 384 6.74 25.06 -53.75
C LEU A 384 6.70 26.59 -53.60
N MET A 385 6.91 27.10 -52.38
CA MET A 385 6.90 28.54 -52.09
C MET A 385 8.06 29.28 -52.80
N LEU A 386 9.25 28.67 -52.82
CA LEU A 386 10.40 29.19 -53.56
C LEU A 386 10.17 29.13 -55.09
N PHE A 387 9.58 28.05 -55.60
CA PHE A 387 9.24 27.91 -57.01
C PHE A 387 8.22 28.98 -57.46
N PHE A 388 7.11 29.16 -56.73
CA PHE A 388 6.10 30.15 -57.10
C PHE A 388 6.60 31.59 -56.96
N THR A 389 7.43 31.91 -55.97
CA THR A 389 8.00 33.27 -55.85
C THR A 389 9.00 33.58 -56.97
N LEU A 390 9.79 32.61 -57.43
CA LEU A 390 10.63 32.76 -58.63
C LEU A 390 9.80 32.89 -59.91
N LEU A 391 8.77 32.05 -60.09
CA LEU A 391 7.86 32.13 -61.25
C LEU A 391 7.19 33.51 -61.35
N ILE A 392 6.68 34.03 -60.23
CA ILE A 392 6.12 35.39 -60.14
C ILE A 392 7.18 36.43 -60.49
N PHE A 393 8.41 36.32 -59.95
CA PHE A 393 9.49 37.27 -60.26
C PHE A 393 9.84 37.32 -61.75
N VAL A 394 9.86 36.17 -62.43
CA VAL A 394 10.12 36.05 -63.88
C VAL A 394 8.99 36.67 -64.69
N LEU A 395 7.73 36.31 -64.42
CA LEU A 395 6.56 36.87 -65.12
C LEU A 395 6.52 38.40 -65.03
N LEU A 396 6.85 38.95 -63.86
CA LEU A 396 6.94 40.40 -63.62
C LEU A 396 8.13 41.07 -64.29
N TYR A 397 9.22 40.33 -64.54
CA TYR A 397 10.34 40.84 -65.33
C TYR A 397 9.95 40.94 -66.80
N THR A 398 9.41 39.85 -67.38
CA THR A 398 8.91 39.84 -68.76
C THR A 398 7.79 40.86 -69.00
N LEU A 399 6.91 41.10 -68.02
CA LEU A 399 5.90 42.16 -68.09
C LEU A 399 6.52 43.56 -68.03
N LYS A 400 7.57 43.78 -67.22
CA LYS A 400 8.28 45.07 -67.19
C LYS A 400 8.92 45.36 -68.55
N ASP A 401 9.63 44.38 -69.12
CA ASP A 401 10.31 44.53 -70.41
C ASP A 401 9.30 44.80 -71.54
N PHE A 402 8.17 44.07 -71.55
CA PHE A 402 7.08 44.29 -72.50
C PHE A 402 6.45 45.69 -72.37
N VAL A 403 6.19 46.16 -71.15
CA VAL A 403 5.67 47.52 -70.91
C VAL A 403 6.69 48.59 -71.32
N GLN A 404 7.99 48.38 -71.04
CA GLN A 404 9.03 49.31 -71.48
C GLN A 404 9.08 49.40 -73.02
N LEU A 405 9.08 48.26 -73.73
CA LEU A 405 8.99 48.18 -75.18
C LEU A 405 7.77 48.92 -75.74
N TRP A 406 6.59 48.71 -75.13
CA TRP A 406 5.36 49.37 -75.54
C TRP A 406 5.41 50.90 -75.32
N THR A 407 5.96 51.37 -74.20
CA THR A 407 6.16 52.81 -73.97
C THR A 407 7.16 53.44 -74.93
N SER A 408 8.24 52.73 -75.30
CA SER A 408 9.20 53.24 -76.30
C SER A 408 8.63 53.34 -77.71
N GLY A 409 7.74 52.42 -78.09
CA GLY A 409 7.02 52.50 -79.38
C GLY A 409 6.06 53.69 -79.43
N PHE A 410 5.33 53.94 -78.35
CA PHE A 410 4.43 55.09 -78.26
C PHE A 410 5.15 56.45 -78.31
N SER A 411 6.35 56.57 -77.74
CA SER A 411 7.12 57.83 -77.84
C SER A 411 7.56 58.17 -79.26
N SER A 412 7.87 57.16 -80.09
CA SER A 412 8.27 57.40 -81.50
C SER A 412 7.13 57.85 -82.40
N GLU A 413 5.87 57.50 -82.12
CA GLU A 413 4.72 57.96 -82.92
C GLU A 413 4.26 59.39 -82.57
N THR A 414 4.81 60.00 -81.50
CA THR A 414 4.46 61.37 -81.06
C THR A 414 5.46 62.46 -81.47
N GLU A 415 6.55 62.12 -82.15
CA GLU A 415 7.55 63.10 -82.66
C GLU A 415 7.41 63.38 -84.17
N GLU A 416 6.43 62.79 -84.87
CA GLU A 416 6.24 62.90 -86.32
C GLU A 416 4.85 63.48 -86.73
N ALA A 417 4.33 64.43 -85.95
CA ALA A 417 3.01 65.08 -86.13
C ALA A 417 3.05 66.61 -85.95
#